data_AF-A0ABD5SYC1-F1
#
_entry.id   AF-A0ABD5SYC1-F1
#
_cell.length_a   1.000
_cell.length_b   1.000
_cell.length_c   1.000
_cell.angle_alpha   90.00
_cell.angle_beta   90.00
_cell.angle_gamma   90.00
#
_symmetry.space_group_name_H-M   'P 1'
#
loop_
_entity.id
_entity.type
_entity.pdbx_description
1 polymer ?
#
loop_
_entity_poly.entity_id
_entity_poly.type
_entity_poly.pdbx_seq_one_letter_code
_entity_poly.pdbx_strand_id
1 'polypeptide(L)'
;FLVAERDGEIVGFTHGVVTEDERAMAFIRASESLDVSADDLEAALHADLEERQIVTAVESRWDPDGLIAQYNLSLAQTALFDATEVRVRSSDPKALISAIKRLRLMYEIHRVDGESPGGAEEVSDREVVVTGPTHLFRATRRYGTRFARLLRSVAKADRWHLEATIDDRGTERTLELSHEDPVRVPDAEPIAEISYDSGVEADFAARFTNLDLDWDLVREPEPLATGTRVMIPDFAFEYAPAGTGRGDASDESDSGDGDFRVYFEIMGFWTPEYVEKKLAQLADLEDVAMLVAVDESLGVGEEIAARDHRAIPYSGTVRVKDVAGVLR
;
A
#
# COMPACT_ATOMS: atom_id res chain seq x y z
N PHE A 1 -26.68 21.63 25.25
CA PHE A 1 -25.59 21.15 24.39
C PHE A 1 -26.16 20.63 23.07
N LEU A 2 -26.39 21.57 22.15
CA LEU A 2 -26.39 21.43 20.70
C LEU A 2 -26.39 22.86 20.18
N VAL A 3 -25.50 23.16 19.24
CA VAL A 3 -25.35 24.46 18.60
C VAL A 3 -25.57 24.19 17.12
N ALA A 4 -26.77 24.49 16.63
CA ALA A 4 -27.00 24.59 15.20
C ALA A 4 -26.78 26.05 14.80
N GLU A 5 -25.95 26.30 13.80
CA GLU A 5 -25.66 27.64 13.30
C GLU A 5 -26.44 27.86 12.01
N ARG A 6 -27.33 28.85 12.00
CA ARG A 6 -27.95 29.37 10.78
C ARG A 6 -27.78 30.89 10.80
N ASP A 7 -27.20 31.43 9.73
CA ASP A 7 -26.91 32.87 9.57
C ASP A 7 -26.08 33.50 10.72
N GLY A 8 -25.20 32.70 11.37
CA GLY A 8 -24.32 33.16 12.45
C GLY A 8 -24.97 33.22 13.83
N GLU A 9 -26.24 32.79 13.98
CA GLU A 9 -26.89 32.64 15.28
C GLU A 9 -26.84 31.20 15.77
N ILE A 10 -26.37 31.04 17.02
CA ILE A 10 -26.33 29.77 17.75
C ILE A 10 -27.76 29.42 18.20
N VAL A 11 -28.40 28.49 17.51
CA VAL A 11 -29.66 27.89 17.95
C VAL A 11 -29.33 26.65 18.79
N GLY A 12 -29.62 26.74 20.08
CA GLY A 12 -29.31 25.68 21.03
C GLY A 12 -30.05 25.83 22.35
N PHE A 13 -30.12 24.75 23.12
CA PHE A 13 -30.59 24.77 24.50
C PHE A 13 -29.60 25.56 25.37
N THR A 14 -29.83 26.87 25.49
CA THR A 14 -29.00 27.83 26.22
C THR A 14 -29.21 27.78 27.74
N HIS A 15 -30.22 27.04 28.22
CA HIS A 15 -30.60 26.96 29.62
C HIS A 15 -30.81 25.50 30.04
N GLY A 16 -30.42 25.16 31.27
CA GLY A 16 -30.75 23.86 31.87
C GLY A 16 -32.26 23.73 32.03
N VAL A 17 -32.80 22.59 31.63
CA VAL A 17 -34.22 22.24 31.74
C VAL A 17 -34.35 21.21 32.85
N VAL A 18 -35.27 21.42 33.80
CA VAL A 18 -35.45 20.50 34.95
C VAL A 18 -36.89 19.97 35.08
N THR A 19 -37.83 20.47 34.27
CA THR A 19 -39.22 20.01 34.21
C THR A 19 -39.67 19.68 32.78
N GLU A 20 -40.74 18.89 32.64
CA GLU A 20 -41.33 18.54 31.33
C GLU A 20 -41.89 19.77 30.60
N ASP A 21 -42.51 20.71 31.32
CA ASP A 21 -43.06 21.95 30.74
C ASP A 21 -41.94 22.86 30.19
N GLU A 22 -40.84 23.01 30.96
CA GLU A 22 -39.65 23.74 30.50
C GLU A 22 -39.02 23.07 29.27
N ARG A 23 -39.05 21.74 29.20
CA ARG A 23 -38.55 20.96 28.06
C ARG A 23 -39.38 21.23 26.82
N ALA A 24 -40.70 21.09 26.91
CA ALA A 24 -41.61 21.36 25.81
C ALA A 24 -41.45 22.80 25.29
N MET A 25 -41.40 23.78 26.18
CA MET A 25 -41.17 25.19 25.83
C MET A 25 -39.80 25.46 25.21
N ALA A 26 -38.78 24.67 25.55
CA ALA A 26 -37.47 24.78 24.93
C ALA A 26 -37.47 24.24 23.49
N PHE A 27 -38.11 23.08 23.24
CA PHE A 27 -38.27 22.53 21.89
C PHE A 27 -39.11 23.43 21.00
N ILE A 28 -40.24 23.97 21.49
CA ILE A 28 -41.08 24.91 20.72
C ILE A 28 -40.25 26.12 20.26
N ARG A 29 -39.55 26.79 21.18
CA ARG A 29 -38.72 27.97 20.85
C ARG A 29 -37.61 27.65 19.85
N ALA A 30 -36.94 26.51 20.00
CA ALA A 30 -35.89 26.09 19.09
C ALA A 30 -36.45 25.72 17.70
N SER A 31 -37.63 25.10 17.66
CA SER A 31 -38.30 24.71 16.41
C SER A 31 -38.74 25.90 15.57
N GLU A 32 -39.20 26.99 16.21
CA GLU A 32 -39.57 28.25 15.54
C GLU A 32 -38.39 28.87 14.77
N SER A 33 -37.18 28.82 15.34
CA SER A 33 -35.98 29.35 14.66
C SER A 33 -35.47 28.47 13.50
N LEU A 34 -35.86 27.19 13.48
CA LEU A 34 -35.39 26.20 12.51
C LEU A 34 -36.44 25.87 11.44
N ASP A 35 -37.65 26.44 11.54
CA ASP A 35 -38.79 26.21 10.64
C ASP A 35 -39.16 24.72 10.52
N VAL A 36 -39.11 24.01 11.65
CA VAL A 36 -39.50 22.60 11.81
C VAL A 36 -40.50 22.46 12.95
N SER A 37 -41.17 21.31 13.08
CA SER A 37 -41.98 21.05 14.26
C SER A 37 -41.10 20.76 15.48
N ALA A 38 -41.62 21.02 16.69
CA ALA A 38 -40.94 20.67 17.94
C ALA A 38 -40.67 19.15 18.02
N ASP A 39 -41.59 18.34 17.51
CA ASP A 39 -41.48 16.88 17.47
C ASP A 39 -40.39 16.42 16.49
N ASP A 40 -40.32 17.02 15.30
CA ASP A 40 -39.27 16.73 14.31
C ASP A 40 -37.89 17.15 14.82
N LEU A 41 -37.80 18.30 15.49
CA LEU A 41 -36.57 18.77 16.11
C LEU A 41 -36.10 17.82 17.22
N GLU A 42 -37.04 17.34 18.04
CA GLU A 42 -36.74 16.36 19.09
C GLU A 42 -36.23 15.04 18.51
N ALA A 43 -36.86 14.55 17.44
CA ALA A 43 -36.44 13.33 16.75
C ALA A 43 -35.08 13.49 16.06
N ALA A 44 -34.84 14.66 15.45
CA ALA A 44 -33.61 14.95 14.71
C ALA A 44 -32.41 15.28 15.61
N LEU A 45 -32.65 15.64 16.88
CA LEU A 45 -31.64 16.17 17.81
C LEU A 45 -30.37 15.30 17.91
N HIS A 46 -30.54 14.00 17.74
CA HIS A 46 -29.48 13.01 17.87
C HIS A 46 -29.47 12.04 16.69
N ALA A 47 -30.06 12.42 15.55
CA ALA A 47 -30.15 11.56 14.39
C ALA A 47 -28.78 11.31 13.71
N ASP A 48 -27.78 12.12 14.03
CA ASP A 48 -26.38 11.97 13.63
C ASP A 48 -25.63 10.90 14.43
N LEU A 49 -26.11 10.54 15.62
CA LEU A 49 -25.52 9.48 16.44
C LEU A 49 -25.87 8.10 15.86
N GLU A 50 -24.85 7.31 15.52
CA GLU A 50 -25.03 5.95 14.97
C GLU A 50 -26.00 5.09 15.79
N GLU A 51 -25.92 5.16 17.12
CA GLU A 51 -26.80 4.42 18.06
C GLU A 51 -28.29 4.81 17.98
N ARG A 52 -28.62 5.95 17.36
CA ARG A 52 -29.99 6.46 17.21
C ARG A 52 -30.50 6.40 15.78
N GLN A 53 -29.67 5.95 14.84
CA GLN A 53 -30.10 5.76 13.46
C GLN A 53 -31.12 4.63 13.37
N ILE A 54 -32.18 4.85 12.59
CA ILE A 54 -33.23 3.86 12.37
C ILE A 54 -32.86 3.04 11.14
N VAL A 55 -32.74 1.72 11.30
CA VAL A 55 -32.54 0.80 10.19
C VAL A 55 -33.81 0.75 9.34
N THR A 56 -33.78 1.36 8.15
CA THR A 56 -34.92 1.38 7.22
C THR A 56 -34.93 0.19 6.28
N ALA A 57 -33.75 -0.37 5.97
CA ALA A 57 -33.56 -1.54 5.14
C ALA A 57 -32.31 -2.31 5.56
N VAL A 58 -32.32 -3.64 5.36
CA VAL A 58 -31.15 -4.50 5.55
C VAL A 58 -30.84 -5.18 4.22
N GLU A 59 -29.93 -4.58 3.47
CA GLU A 59 -29.41 -5.16 2.23
C GLU A 59 -28.08 -5.86 2.55
N SER A 60 -28.15 -7.18 2.76
CA SER A 60 -26.95 -7.94 3.07
C SER A 60 -26.09 -8.13 1.83
N ARG A 61 -24.81 -7.76 1.93
CA ARG A 61 -23.80 -8.05 0.91
C ARG A 61 -23.33 -9.50 0.93
N TRP A 62 -23.56 -10.20 2.03
CA TRP A 62 -23.10 -11.57 2.24
C TRP A 62 -24.27 -12.48 2.60
N ASP A 63 -24.19 -13.72 2.16
CA ASP A 63 -24.94 -14.81 2.77
C ASP A 63 -24.27 -15.23 4.11
N PRO A 64 -24.86 -16.17 4.88
CA PRO A 64 -24.28 -16.58 6.17
C PRO A 64 -22.83 -17.08 6.08
N ASP A 65 -22.51 -17.85 5.04
CA ASP A 65 -21.16 -18.41 4.84
C ASP A 65 -20.15 -17.32 4.46
N GLY A 66 -20.55 -16.39 3.60
CA GLY A 66 -19.79 -15.19 3.25
C GLY A 66 -19.55 -14.26 4.43
N LEU A 67 -20.51 -14.15 5.36
CA LEU A 67 -20.33 -13.37 6.58
C LEU A 67 -19.31 -14.02 7.53
N ILE A 68 -19.33 -15.35 7.66
CA ILE A 68 -18.31 -16.09 8.42
C ILE A 68 -16.93 -15.93 7.77
N ALA A 69 -16.84 -16.03 6.45
CA ALA A 69 -15.59 -15.81 5.72
C ALA A 69 -15.05 -14.39 5.94
N GLN A 70 -15.92 -13.38 5.84
CA GLN A 70 -15.58 -11.99 6.12
C GLN A 70 -15.09 -11.82 7.57
N TYR A 71 -15.78 -12.42 8.54
CA TYR A 71 -15.39 -12.37 9.96
C TYR A 71 -14.01 -12.98 10.19
N ASN A 72 -13.77 -14.21 9.71
CA ASN A 72 -12.49 -14.90 9.89
C ASN A 72 -11.34 -14.13 9.22
N LEU A 73 -11.56 -13.61 8.01
CA LEU A 73 -10.57 -12.79 7.33
C LEU A 73 -10.27 -11.52 8.12
N SER A 74 -11.30 -10.79 8.57
CA SER A 74 -11.12 -9.57 9.39
C SER A 74 -10.43 -9.84 10.72
N LEU A 75 -10.70 -10.99 11.35
CA LEU A 75 -10.04 -11.39 12.58
C LEU A 75 -8.55 -11.65 12.35
N ALA A 76 -8.20 -12.43 11.34
CA ALA A 76 -6.81 -12.70 10.96
C ALA A 76 -6.06 -11.41 10.55
N GLN A 77 -6.73 -10.52 9.80
CA GLN A 77 -6.20 -9.21 9.44
C GLN A 77 -5.92 -8.33 10.65
N THR A 78 -6.81 -8.34 11.64
CA THR A 78 -6.64 -7.56 12.88
C THR A 78 -5.44 -8.06 13.67
N ALA A 79 -5.20 -9.38 13.71
CA ALA A 79 -4.01 -9.94 14.34
C ALA A 79 -2.70 -9.47 13.68
N LEU A 80 -2.73 -9.16 12.38
CA LEU A 80 -1.59 -8.63 11.63
C LEU A 80 -1.34 -7.12 11.84
N PHE A 81 -2.21 -6.39 12.55
CA PHE A 81 -2.01 -4.95 12.78
C PHE A 81 -0.77 -4.64 13.64
N ASP A 82 -0.39 -5.56 14.50
CA ASP A 82 0.82 -5.47 15.31
C ASP A 82 1.98 -6.29 14.72
N ALA A 83 1.85 -6.78 13.48
CA ALA A 83 2.92 -7.50 12.81
C ALA A 83 4.08 -6.56 12.42
N THR A 84 5.30 -7.05 12.61
CA THR A 84 6.55 -6.36 12.27
C THR A 84 7.17 -6.89 10.97
N GLU A 85 6.92 -8.16 10.68
CA GLU A 85 7.41 -8.91 9.51
C GLU A 85 6.41 -10.02 9.15
N VAL A 86 6.33 -10.33 7.86
CA VAL A 86 5.48 -11.41 7.34
C VAL A 86 6.27 -12.22 6.30
N ARG A 87 6.36 -13.53 6.48
CA ARG A 87 6.90 -14.48 5.50
C ARG A 87 5.75 -15.13 4.76
N VAL A 88 5.81 -15.16 3.43
CA VAL A 88 4.74 -15.70 2.60
C VAL A 88 5.29 -16.69 1.58
N ARG A 89 4.64 -17.84 1.48
CA ARG A 89 4.78 -18.77 0.35
C ARG A 89 3.42 -18.89 -0.34
N SER A 90 3.41 -18.84 -1.67
CA SER A 90 2.19 -18.82 -2.48
C SER A 90 2.38 -19.65 -3.75
N SER A 91 1.32 -20.34 -4.19
CA SER A 91 1.27 -20.97 -5.52
C SER A 91 1.14 -19.94 -6.65
N ASP A 92 0.78 -18.69 -6.35
CA ASP A 92 0.79 -17.56 -7.29
C ASP A 92 1.80 -16.48 -6.85
N PRO A 93 3.09 -16.66 -7.18
CA PRO A 93 4.13 -15.69 -6.81
C PRO A 93 3.99 -14.36 -7.56
N LYS A 94 3.42 -14.36 -8.78
CA LYS A 94 3.27 -13.12 -9.57
C LYS A 94 2.23 -12.19 -8.93
N ALA A 95 1.07 -12.74 -8.55
CA ALA A 95 0.05 -11.96 -7.85
C ALA A 95 0.52 -11.49 -6.47
N LEU A 96 1.31 -12.32 -5.77
CA LEU A 96 1.92 -11.95 -4.49
C LEU A 96 2.83 -10.72 -4.63
N ILE A 97 3.81 -10.75 -5.55
CA ILE A 97 4.72 -9.63 -5.78
C ILE A 97 3.95 -8.37 -6.22
N SER A 98 2.97 -8.53 -7.14
CA SER A 98 2.13 -7.40 -7.56
C SER A 98 1.37 -6.77 -6.38
N ALA A 99 0.85 -7.59 -5.46
CA ALA A 99 0.19 -7.11 -4.25
C ALA A 99 1.15 -6.38 -3.30
N ILE A 100 2.35 -6.90 -3.10
CA ILE A 100 3.40 -6.28 -2.27
C ILE A 100 3.80 -4.91 -2.84
N LYS A 101 4.08 -4.84 -4.16
CA LYS A 101 4.41 -3.58 -4.85
C LYS A 101 3.28 -2.56 -4.72
N ARG A 102 2.03 -2.97 -4.98
CA ARG A 102 0.84 -2.12 -4.82
C ARG A 102 0.68 -1.60 -3.38
N LEU A 103 1.10 -2.38 -2.38
CA LEU A 103 1.05 -2.00 -0.97
C LEU A 103 2.28 -1.20 -0.51
N ARG A 104 3.25 -0.93 -1.40
CA ARG A 104 4.50 -0.21 -1.10
C ARG A 104 5.21 -0.82 0.12
N LEU A 105 5.28 -2.15 0.14
CA LEU A 105 6.00 -2.94 1.14
C LEU A 105 7.36 -3.35 0.60
N MET A 106 8.34 -3.48 1.49
CA MET A 106 9.61 -4.08 1.13
C MET A 106 9.46 -5.59 1.09
N TYR A 107 10.22 -6.25 0.23
CA TYR A 107 10.30 -7.70 0.23
C TYR A 107 11.69 -8.19 -0.18
N GLU A 108 12.06 -9.33 0.38
CA GLU A 108 13.20 -10.12 -0.03
C GLU A 108 12.68 -11.51 -0.41
N ILE A 109 13.23 -12.10 -1.48
CA ILE A 109 12.91 -13.46 -1.88
C ILE A 109 14.08 -14.36 -1.49
N HIS A 110 13.79 -15.41 -0.72
CA HIS A 110 14.75 -16.43 -0.34
C HIS A 110 14.35 -17.77 -0.96
N ARG A 111 15.35 -18.54 -1.40
CA ARG A 111 15.15 -19.97 -1.69
C ARG A 111 15.25 -20.74 -0.38
N VAL A 112 14.27 -21.60 -0.13
CA VAL A 112 14.29 -22.46 1.04
C VAL A 112 14.90 -23.79 0.60
N ASP A 113 16.16 -24.03 0.97
CA ASP A 113 16.82 -25.31 0.78
C ASP A 113 16.31 -26.31 1.84
N GLY A 114 15.27 -27.08 1.52
CA GLY A 114 14.73 -28.11 2.42
C GLY A 114 13.32 -28.56 2.07
N GLU A 115 12.93 -29.75 2.53
CA GLU A 115 11.57 -30.27 2.41
C GLU A 115 10.57 -29.27 3.02
N SER A 116 9.58 -28.84 2.22
CA SER A 116 8.50 -27.96 2.66
C SER A 116 7.97 -28.39 4.04
N PRO A 117 7.94 -27.50 5.06
CA PRO A 117 7.25 -27.80 6.31
C PRO A 117 5.81 -28.13 5.96
N GLY A 118 5.42 -29.40 6.14
CA GLY A 118 4.08 -29.90 5.82
C GLY A 118 3.93 -30.77 4.58
N GLY A 119 5.01 -31.24 3.92
CA GLY A 119 4.90 -32.28 2.87
C GLY A 119 4.11 -31.88 1.61
N ALA A 120 3.83 -30.58 1.42
CA ALA A 120 3.10 -30.08 0.26
C ALA A 120 4.04 -29.87 -0.92
N GLU A 121 4.06 -30.83 -1.85
CA GLU A 121 4.84 -30.84 -3.10
C GLU A 121 4.52 -29.70 -4.10
N GLU A 122 3.69 -28.69 -3.77
CA GLU A 122 3.20 -27.69 -4.75
C GLU A 122 3.18 -26.23 -4.27
N VAL A 123 3.74 -25.92 -3.09
CA VAL A 123 3.99 -24.52 -2.72
C VAL A 123 5.38 -24.15 -3.22
N SER A 124 5.50 -23.00 -3.91
CA SER A 124 6.77 -22.43 -4.39
C SER A 124 7.91 -22.63 -3.37
N ASP A 125 9.07 -23.10 -3.85
CA ASP A 125 10.34 -23.22 -3.10
C ASP A 125 10.91 -21.86 -2.66
N ARG A 126 10.27 -20.78 -3.09
CA ARG A 126 10.61 -19.40 -2.78
C ARG A 126 9.69 -18.85 -1.69
N GLU A 127 10.31 -18.42 -0.61
CA GLU A 127 9.68 -17.65 0.46
C GLU A 127 9.91 -16.16 0.21
N VAL A 128 8.84 -15.38 0.32
CA VAL A 128 8.89 -13.92 0.23
C VAL A 128 8.77 -13.35 1.63
N VAL A 129 9.86 -12.79 2.14
CA VAL A 129 9.89 -12.09 3.42
C VAL A 129 9.49 -10.65 3.16
N VAL A 130 8.34 -10.25 3.69
CA VAL A 130 7.73 -8.94 3.51
C VAL A 130 7.89 -8.15 4.78
N THR A 131 8.47 -6.96 4.66
CA THR A 131 8.73 -6.08 5.78
C THR A 131 8.29 -4.65 5.47
N GLY A 132 8.26 -3.84 6.53
CA GLY A 132 8.08 -2.42 6.40
C GLY A 132 9.37 -1.69 6.00
N PRO A 133 9.30 -0.58 5.24
CA PRO A 133 10.43 0.30 4.95
C PRO A 133 11.29 0.72 6.16
N THR A 134 10.71 0.74 7.37
CA THR A 134 11.45 1.07 8.60
C THR A 134 11.91 -0.12 9.43
N HIS A 135 11.61 -1.36 9.02
CA HIS A 135 12.00 -2.59 9.73
C HIS A 135 13.53 -2.69 9.90
N LEU A 136 14.28 -2.22 8.90
CA LEU A 136 15.75 -2.17 8.89
C LEU A 136 16.37 -1.26 9.96
N PHE A 137 15.58 -0.44 10.66
CA PHE A 137 15.99 0.46 11.74
C PHE A 137 15.35 0.08 13.09
N ARG A 138 14.10 -0.39 13.06
CA ARG A 138 13.35 -0.89 14.22
C ARG A 138 12.16 -1.72 13.75
N ALA A 139 11.86 -2.80 14.47
CA ALA A 139 10.58 -3.49 14.33
C ALA A 139 9.45 -2.50 14.69
N THR A 140 8.64 -2.09 13.71
CA THR A 140 7.52 -1.16 13.95
C THR A 140 6.21 -1.73 13.47
N ARG A 141 5.14 -1.42 14.21
CA ARG A 141 3.75 -1.76 13.89
C ARG A 141 3.14 -0.86 12.81
N ARG A 142 3.93 0.07 12.25
CA ARG A 142 3.45 1.13 11.32
C ARG A 142 2.87 0.55 10.03
N TYR A 143 3.22 -0.68 9.68
CA TYR A 143 2.81 -1.33 8.45
C TYR A 143 1.83 -2.49 8.64
N GLY A 144 1.39 -2.77 9.87
CA GLY A 144 0.48 -3.89 10.13
C GLY A 144 -0.84 -3.81 9.36
N THR A 145 -1.37 -2.59 9.15
CA THR A 145 -2.55 -2.41 8.28
C THR A 145 -2.29 -2.75 6.81
N ARG A 146 -1.04 -2.65 6.33
CA ARG A 146 -0.64 -3.09 4.98
C ARG A 146 -0.42 -4.60 4.92
N PHE A 147 0.17 -5.20 5.95
CA PHE A 147 0.27 -6.66 6.07
C PHE A 147 -1.11 -7.33 6.11
N ALA A 148 -2.04 -6.75 6.87
CA ALA A 148 -3.44 -7.17 6.86
C ALA A 148 -4.07 -7.12 5.45
N ARG A 149 -3.79 -6.08 4.66
CA ARG A 149 -4.28 -6.00 3.27
C ARG A 149 -3.59 -7.02 2.36
N LEU A 150 -2.32 -7.32 2.59
CA LEU A 150 -1.58 -8.34 1.86
C LEU A 150 -2.25 -9.71 2.04
N LEU A 151 -2.66 -10.07 3.26
CA LEU A 151 -3.34 -11.33 3.54
C LEU A 151 -4.55 -11.57 2.63
N ARG A 152 -5.36 -10.54 2.32
CA ARG A 152 -6.49 -10.68 1.38
C ARG A 152 -6.03 -11.07 -0.03
N SER A 153 -4.86 -10.64 -0.47
CA SER A 153 -4.32 -11.03 -1.78
C SER A 153 -3.73 -12.44 -1.74
N VAL A 154 -3.05 -12.79 -0.64
CA VAL A 154 -2.47 -14.12 -0.40
C VAL A 154 -3.56 -15.19 -0.34
N ALA A 155 -4.64 -14.94 0.41
CA ALA A 155 -5.75 -15.87 0.62
C ALA A 155 -6.61 -16.14 -0.64
N LYS A 156 -6.28 -15.54 -1.79
CA LYS A 156 -6.88 -15.87 -3.09
C LYS A 156 -6.16 -16.99 -3.84
N ALA A 157 -4.92 -17.29 -3.47
CA ALA A 157 -4.16 -18.36 -4.10
C ALA A 157 -4.68 -19.74 -3.66
N ASP A 158 -4.59 -20.73 -4.53
CA ASP A 158 -5.04 -22.11 -4.24
C ASP A 158 -4.28 -22.73 -3.06
N ARG A 159 -2.96 -22.48 -2.97
CA ARG A 159 -2.12 -22.90 -1.86
C ARG A 159 -1.25 -21.74 -1.40
N TRP A 160 -1.27 -21.50 -0.09
CA TRP A 160 -0.46 -20.47 0.54
C TRP A 160 -0.14 -20.84 1.99
N HIS A 161 0.92 -20.22 2.49
CA HIS A 161 1.33 -20.23 3.88
C HIS A 161 1.86 -18.84 4.23
N LEU A 162 1.47 -18.34 5.39
CA LEU A 162 1.87 -17.04 5.92
C LEU A 162 2.30 -17.23 7.37
N GLU A 163 3.53 -16.81 7.66
CA GLU A 163 4.04 -16.69 9.03
C GLU A 163 4.24 -15.21 9.32
N ALA A 164 3.81 -14.73 10.47
CA ALA A 164 3.98 -13.34 10.88
C ALA A 164 4.58 -13.23 12.27
N THR A 165 5.53 -12.32 12.42
CA THR A 165 6.08 -11.92 13.71
C THR A 165 5.23 -10.79 14.27
N ILE A 166 4.56 -11.02 15.40
CA ILE A 166 3.63 -10.10 16.06
C ILE A 166 4.26 -9.53 17.34
N ASP A 167 4.20 -8.21 17.51
CA ASP A 167 4.56 -7.55 18.76
C ASP A 167 3.32 -7.37 19.67
N ASP A 168 3.05 -8.37 20.50
CA ASP A 168 2.00 -8.32 21.54
C ASP A 168 2.54 -7.62 22.80
N ARG A 169 2.36 -6.30 22.83
CA ARG A 169 2.74 -5.43 23.97
C ARG A 169 4.17 -5.65 24.48
N GLY A 170 5.13 -5.79 23.56
CA GLY A 170 6.54 -6.02 23.86
C GLY A 170 6.93 -7.50 23.95
N THR A 171 5.98 -8.42 23.78
CA THR A 171 6.25 -9.85 23.66
C THR A 171 6.11 -10.26 22.20
N GLU A 172 7.20 -10.79 21.64
CA GLU A 172 7.18 -11.35 20.29
C GLU A 172 6.38 -12.67 20.27
N ARG A 173 5.49 -12.82 19.30
CA ARG A 173 4.70 -14.03 19.05
C ARG A 173 4.70 -14.35 17.56
N THR A 174 4.61 -15.62 17.23
CA THR A 174 4.43 -16.07 15.85
C THR A 174 2.97 -16.39 15.58
N LEU A 175 2.45 -15.86 14.47
CA LEU A 175 1.16 -16.25 13.90
C LEU A 175 1.43 -17.04 12.62
N GLU A 176 0.91 -18.25 12.53
CA GLU A 176 0.96 -19.08 11.31
C GLU A 176 -0.45 -19.26 10.77
N LEU A 177 -0.59 -19.07 9.46
CA LEU A 177 -1.83 -19.23 8.71
C LEU A 177 -1.54 -19.95 7.38
N SER A 178 -2.48 -20.72 6.88
CA SER A 178 -2.36 -21.46 5.64
C SER A 178 -3.70 -21.59 4.90
N HIS A 179 -3.63 -22.10 3.67
CA HIS A 179 -4.82 -22.46 2.89
C HIS A 179 -5.74 -23.51 3.53
N GLU A 180 -5.27 -24.24 4.56
CA GLU A 180 -6.09 -25.20 5.32
C GLU A 180 -6.95 -24.51 6.40
N ASP A 181 -6.58 -23.30 6.80
CA ASP A 181 -7.33 -22.51 7.77
C ASP A 181 -8.59 -21.89 7.13
N PRO A 182 -9.63 -21.59 7.92
CA PRO A 182 -10.89 -21.03 7.41
C PRO A 182 -10.78 -19.54 7.06
N VAL A 183 -9.66 -19.12 6.45
CA VAL A 183 -9.38 -17.76 5.98
C VAL A 183 -9.62 -17.70 4.48
N ARG A 184 -10.79 -17.20 4.08
CA ARG A 184 -11.21 -17.09 2.68
C ARG A 184 -11.62 -15.66 2.36
N VAL A 185 -11.45 -15.27 1.10
CA VAL A 185 -11.94 -13.98 0.63
C VAL A 185 -13.42 -14.13 0.23
N PRO A 186 -14.34 -13.38 0.84
CA PRO A 186 -15.76 -13.44 0.47
C PRO A 186 -15.99 -12.85 -0.93
N ASP A 187 -17.01 -13.36 -1.62
CA ASP A 187 -17.48 -12.89 -2.93
C ASP A 187 -18.25 -11.56 -2.84
N ALA A 188 -17.59 -10.56 -2.26
CA ALA A 188 -18.08 -9.19 -2.17
C ALA A 188 -16.90 -8.20 -2.29
N GLU A 189 -17.22 -6.98 -2.71
CA GLU A 189 -16.26 -5.88 -2.69
C GLU A 189 -15.77 -5.61 -1.25
N PRO A 190 -14.50 -5.23 -1.07
CA PRO A 190 -13.99 -4.84 0.24
C PRO A 190 -14.83 -3.71 0.86
N ILE A 191 -15.09 -3.78 2.17
CA ILE A 191 -15.84 -2.74 2.90
C ILE A 191 -15.13 -1.38 2.82
N ALA A 192 -13.80 -1.38 2.72
CA ALA A 192 -13.00 -0.19 2.46
C ALA A 192 -12.08 -0.48 1.26
N GLU A 193 -12.38 0.12 0.12
CA GLU A 193 -11.36 0.36 -0.89
C GLU A 193 -10.46 1.48 -0.41
N ILE A 194 -9.17 1.35 -0.70
CA ILE A 194 -8.30 2.51 -0.63
C ILE A 194 -7.85 2.74 -2.05
N SER A 195 -8.25 3.90 -2.55
CA SER A 195 -7.68 4.51 -3.73
C SER A 195 -6.18 4.64 -3.50
N TYR A 196 -5.41 3.70 -4.02
CA TYR A 196 -3.97 3.78 -3.98
C TYR A 196 -3.43 4.30 -5.29
N ASP A 197 -2.38 5.10 -5.13
CA ASP A 197 -1.66 5.89 -6.11
C ASP A 197 -0.86 5.06 -7.13
N SER A 198 -1.39 3.90 -7.54
CA SER A 198 -1.04 3.23 -8.80
C SER A 198 -1.16 4.17 -10.01
N GLY A 199 -1.77 5.34 -9.82
CA GLY A 199 -1.72 6.48 -10.72
C GLY A 199 -0.31 7.00 -10.93
N VAL A 200 0.56 7.12 -9.91
CA VAL A 200 1.87 7.79 -10.06
C VAL A 200 2.80 7.00 -10.98
N GLU A 201 2.92 5.69 -10.78
CA GLU A 201 3.78 4.85 -11.62
C GLU A 201 3.21 4.72 -13.04
N ALA A 202 1.88 4.56 -13.18
CA ALA A 202 1.23 4.49 -14.48
C ALA A 202 1.28 5.83 -15.25
N ASP A 203 1.06 6.94 -14.57
CA ASP A 203 1.15 8.30 -15.09
C ASP A 203 2.59 8.63 -15.49
N PHE A 204 3.58 8.26 -14.67
CA PHE A 204 4.99 8.39 -15.02
C PHE A 204 5.31 7.62 -16.31
N ALA A 205 4.94 6.34 -16.38
CA ALA A 205 5.21 5.50 -17.55
C ALA A 205 4.58 6.09 -18.82
N ALA A 206 3.29 6.48 -18.74
CA ALA A 206 2.59 7.08 -19.86
C ALA A 206 3.23 8.41 -20.31
N ARG A 207 3.67 9.26 -19.37
CA ARG A 207 4.33 10.52 -19.71
C ARG A 207 5.75 10.32 -20.25
N PHE A 208 6.49 9.34 -19.74
CA PHE A 208 7.87 9.05 -20.18
C PHE A 208 7.92 8.45 -21.59
N THR A 209 7.08 7.46 -21.91
CA THR A 209 7.03 6.82 -23.24
C THR A 209 6.59 7.79 -24.35
N ASN A 210 5.93 8.91 -24.00
CA ASN A 210 5.57 9.96 -24.95
C ASN A 210 6.73 10.93 -25.26
N LEU A 211 7.90 10.79 -24.62
CA LEU A 211 9.07 11.60 -24.91
C LEU A 211 9.96 10.91 -25.94
N ASP A 212 10.51 11.72 -26.85
CA ASP A 212 11.51 11.29 -27.83
C ASP A 212 12.90 11.39 -27.18
N LEU A 213 13.23 10.41 -26.35
CA LEU A 213 14.53 10.25 -25.69
C LEU A 213 15.23 9.00 -26.23
N ASP A 214 16.56 8.97 -26.16
CA ASP A 214 17.39 7.80 -26.48
C ASP A 214 17.27 6.68 -25.42
N TRP A 215 16.11 6.51 -24.79
CA TRP A 215 15.89 5.63 -23.65
C TRP A 215 14.53 4.91 -23.74
N ASP A 216 14.55 3.59 -23.76
CA ASP A 216 13.35 2.75 -23.68
C ASP A 216 12.99 2.45 -22.22
N LEU A 217 11.72 2.69 -21.85
CA LEU A 217 11.22 2.40 -20.50
C LEU A 217 10.60 1.00 -20.43
N VAL A 218 11.28 0.09 -19.74
CA VAL A 218 10.75 -1.24 -19.41
C VAL A 218 10.07 -1.20 -18.05
N ARG A 219 8.80 -1.63 -18.01
CA ARG A 219 8.04 -1.80 -16.76
C ARG A 219 8.26 -3.21 -16.21
N GLU A 220 8.35 -3.32 -14.88
CA GLU A 220 8.56 -4.61 -14.20
C GLU A 220 9.74 -5.41 -14.81
N PRO A 221 10.95 -4.82 -14.85
CA PRO A 221 12.10 -5.45 -15.47
C PRO A 221 12.53 -6.73 -14.74
N GLU A 222 13.48 -7.44 -15.34
CA GLU A 222 14.00 -8.68 -14.77
C GLU A 222 14.50 -8.50 -13.33
N PRO A 223 14.26 -9.49 -12.45
CA PRO A 223 14.71 -9.42 -11.07
C PRO A 223 16.23 -9.31 -10.95
N LEU A 224 16.70 -8.37 -10.15
CA LEU A 224 18.09 -8.23 -9.75
C LEU A 224 18.40 -9.24 -8.64
N ALA A 225 19.22 -10.24 -8.94
CA ALA A 225 19.64 -11.26 -7.98
C ALA A 225 20.98 -10.89 -7.32
N THR A 226 21.03 -10.91 -5.98
CA THR A 226 22.24 -10.75 -5.16
C THR A 226 22.42 -11.97 -4.27
N GLY A 227 23.26 -12.93 -4.69
CA GLY A 227 23.51 -14.16 -3.92
C GLY A 227 22.22 -14.95 -3.65
N THR A 228 21.72 -14.91 -2.40
CA THR A 228 20.47 -15.57 -1.97
C THR A 228 19.24 -14.67 -1.99
N ARG A 229 19.37 -13.40 -2.44
CA ARG A 229 18.32 -12.40 -2.44
C ARG A 229 17.95 -11.98 -3.87
N VAL A 230 16.70 -11.58 -4.06
CA VAL A 230 16.21 -11.06 -5.34
C VAL A 230 15.36 -9.81 -5.10
N MET A 231 15.67 -8.72 -5.81
CA MET A 231 14.95 -7.44 -5.80
C MET A 231 14.38 -7.15 -7.19
N ILE A 232 13.15 -6.64 -7.28
CA ILE A 232 12.55 -6.26 -8.59
C ILE A 232 12.17 -4.78 -8.54
N PRO A 233 12.88 -3.89 -9.26
CA PRO A 233 12.54 -2.48 -9.33
C PRO A 233 11.24 -2.25 -10.12
N ASP A 234 10.70 -1.03 -10.06
CA ASP A 234 9.48 -0.65 -10.80
C ASP A 234 9.72 -0.54 -12.32
N PHE A 235 10.86 0.03 -12.71
CA PHE A 235 11.23 0.27 -14.10
C PHE A 235 12.71 0.01 -14.38
N ALA A 236 13.05 -0.14 -15.66
CA ALA A 236 14.41 -0.01 -16.18
C ALA A 236 14.40 0.91 -17.41
N PHE A 237 15.38 1.79 -17.52
CA PHE A 237 15.69 2.56 -18.71
C PHE A 237 16.80 1.82 -19.48
N GLU A 238 16.57 1.54 -20.76
CA GLU A 238 17.53 0.93 -21.67
C GLU A 238 18.00 1.98 -22.67
N TYR A 239 19.31 2.21 -22.77
CA TYR A 239 19.84 3.20 -23.69
C TYR A 239 19.71 2.71 -25.14
N ALA A 240 18.93 3.45 -25.94
CA ALA A 240 18.61 3.15 -27.33
C ALA A 240 18.76 4.42 -28.20
N PRO A 241 20.00 4.81 -28.57
CA PRO A 241 20.26 6.03 -29.32
C PRO A 241 19.66 6.00 -30.74
N ALA A 242 19.07 7.12 -31.16
CA ALA A 242 18.54 7.28 -32.50
C ALA A 242 19.61 7.05 -33.59
N GLY A 243 19.62 5.86 -34.18
CA GLY A 243 20.60 5.44 -35.18
C GLY A 243 20.91 3.93 -35.19
N THR A 244 20.60 3.21 -34.12
CA THR A 244 20.63 1.74 -34.08
C THR A 244 19.33 1.20 -34.68
N GLY A 245 19.35 0.90 -35.97
CA GLY A 245 18.16 0.65 -36.76
C GLY A 245 17.24 -0.44 -36.21
N ARG A 246 15.94 -0.14 -36.19
CA ARG A 246 14.88 -1.08 -36.58
C ARG A 246 15.21 -1.58 -38.01
N GLY A 247 16.12 -2.54 -38.13
CA GLY A 247 16.71 -2.94 -39.41
C GLY A 247 17.21 -4.37 -39.38
N ASP A 248 16.62 -5.16 -40.28
CA ASP A 248 16.87 -6.55 -40.69
C ASP A 248 17.93 -7.41 -39.97
N ALA A 249 17.46 -8.62 -39.64
CA ALA A 249 18.25 -9.75 -39.20
C ALA A 249 19.29 -10.17 -40.27
N SER A 250 20.54 -9.75 -40.08
CA SER A 250 21.75 -10.52 -40.41
C SER A 250 22.99 -9.64 -40.23
N ASP A 251 23.67 -9.77 -39.10
CA ASP A 251 25.14 -9.95 -39.07
C ASP A 251 25.60 -10.05 -37.61
N GLU A 252 26.05 -11.25 -37.24
CA GLU A 252 26.85 -11.47 -36.04
C GLU A 252 28.24 -10.85 -36.29
N SER A 253 28.43 -9.62 -35.85
CA SER A 253 29.76 -9.05 -35.65
C SER A 253 29.81 -8.28 -34.34
N ASP A 254 30.42 -8.94 -33.35
CA ASP A 254 31.12 -8.42 -32.18
C ASP A 254 31.28 -6.89 -32.18
N SER A 255 30.29 -6.20 -31.60
CA SER A 255 30.31 -4.77 -31.34
C SER A 255 30.06 -4.61 -29.84
N GLY A 256 31.14 -4.43 -29.08
CA GLY A 256 31.11 -4.21 -27.63
C GLY A 256 30.63 -2.80 -27.24
N ASP A 257 29.43 -2.41 -27.66
CA ASP A 257 28.66 -1.34 -27.00
C ASP A 257 27.75 -2.03 -25.97
N GLY A 258 28.12 -1.95 -24.70
CA GLY A 258 27.31 -2.53 -23.63
C GLY A 258 25.96 -1.82 -23.55
N ASP A 259 24.87 -2.58 -23.57
CA ASP A 259 23.51 -2.09 -23.28
C ASP A 259 23.51 -1.38 -21.92
N PHE A 260 23.61 -0.05 -21.92
CA PHE A 260 23.65 0.73 -20.70
C PHE A 260 22.23 0.80 -20.12
N ARG A 261 22.05 0.20 -18.94
CA ARG A 261 20.74 0.07 -18.29
C ARG A 261 20.74 0.79 -16.94
N VAL A 262 19.68 1.55 -16.69
CA VAL A 262 19.47 2.28 -15.43
C VAL A 262 18.14 1.86 -14.82
N TYR A 263 18.16 1.22 -13.66
CA TYR A 263 16.94 0.84 -12.94
C TYR A 263 16.30 2.04 -12.26
N PHE A 264 14.97 2.05 -12.14
CA PHE A 264 14.24 3.15 -11.54
C PHE A 264 13.12 2.66 -10.64
N GLU A 265 13.06 3.24 -9.45
CA GLU A 265 12.07 2.92 -8.42
C GLU A 265 11.33 4.18 -7.99
N ILE A 266 10.01 4.11 -7.89
CA ILE A 266 9.20 5.20 -7.35
C ILE A 266 8.78 4.86 -5.91
N MET A 267 9.41 5.53 -4.96
CA MET A 267 9.16 5.32 -3.52
C MET A 267 8.14 6.33 -3.00
N GLY A 268 6.94 5.85 -2.69
CA GLY A 268 5.89 6.64 -2.04
C GLY A 268 6.04 6.79 -0.52
N PHE A 269 7.15 6.37 0.08
CA PHE A 269 7.52 6.65 1.48
C PHE A 269 9.03 6.45 1.63
N TRP A 270 9.75 7.42 2.20
CA TRP A 270 11.21 7.36 2.34
C TRP A 270 11.72 8.06 3.61
N THR A 271 12.91 7.67 4.06
CA THR A 271 13.76 8.43 5.00
C THR A 271 15.19 8.48 4.44
N PRO A 272 16.03 9.47 4.80
CA PRO A 272 17.43 9.56 4.34
C PRO A 272 18.22 8.28 4.55
N GLU A 273 18.08 7.65 5.71
CA GLU A 273 18.76 6.40 6.05
C GLU A 273 18.21 5.20 5.26
N TYR A 274 16.92 5.23 4.88
CA TYR A 274 16.28 4.22 4.02
C TYR A 274 16.84 4.28 2.60
N VAL A 275 17.07 5.47 2.08
CA VAL A 275 17.74 5.68 0.78
C VAL A 275 19.19 5.21 0.86
N GLU A 276 19.95 5.63 1.88
CA GLU A 276 21.36 5.23 2.06
C GLU A 276 21.54 3.70 2.15
N LYS A 277 20.68 2.98 2.89
CA LYS A 277 20.79 1.52 3.01
C LYS A 277 20.35 0.76 1.77
N LYS A 278 19.31 1.23 1.05
CA LYS A 278 18.91 0.66 -0.25
C LYS A 278 20.04 0.87 -1.26
N LEU A 279 20.61 2.06 -1.32
CA LEU A 279 21.78 2.35 -2.14
C LEU A 279 23.01 1.54 -1.73
N ALA A 280 23.22 1.26 -0.43
CA ALA A 280 24.30 0.39 0.03
C ALA A 280 24.09 -1.10 -0.35
N GLN A 281 22.87 -1.62 -0.26
CA GLN A 281 22.53 -2.97 -0.77
C GLN A 281 22.73 -3.09 -2.28
N LEU A 282 22.58 -1.99 -3.00
CA LEU A 282 22.84 -1.88 -4.43
C LEU A 282 24.31 -1.57 -4.74
N ALA A 283 25.09 -1.05 -3.79
CA ALA A 283 26.52 -0.83 -3.95
C ALA A 283 27.30 -2.15 -3.96
N ASP A 284 26.74 -3.20 -3.35
CA ASP A 284 27.24 -4.58 -3.47
C ASP A 284 26.98 -5.21 -4.85
N LEU A 285 26.16 -4.57 -5.70
CA LEU A 285 26.02 -4.88 -7.12
C LEU A 285 27.09 -4.10 -7.88
N GLU A 286 28.26 -4.68 -8.08
CA GLU A 286 29.22 -4.16 -9.07
C GLU A 286 28.46 -4.04 -10.41
N ASP A 287 28.40 -2.82 -10.97
CA ASP A 287 27.81 -2.46 -12.27
C ASP A 287 26.29 -2.20 -12.40
N VAL A 288 25.53 -1.99 -11.31
CA VAL A 288 24.10 -1.59 -11.42
C VAL A 288 23.88 -0.10 -11.21
N ALA A 289 23.48 0.61 -12.28
CA ALA A 289 23.00 1.99 -12.19
C ALA A 289 21.53 2.02 -11.75
N MET A 290 21.22 2.72 -10.65
CA MET A 290 19.86 2.85 -10.13
C MET A 290 19.51 4.28 -9.74
N LEU A 291 18.31 4.70 -10.11
CA LEU A 291 17.65 5.95 -9.78
C LEU A 291 16.44 5.69 -8.89
N VAL A 292 16.16 6.62 -7.98
CA VAL A 292 15.06 6.46 -7.04
C VAL A 292 14.27 7.76 -6.92
N ALA A 293 12.99 7.73 -7.26
CA ALA A 293 12.08 8.84 -7.02
C ALA A 293 11.49 8.78 -5.61
N VAL A 294 11.42 9.91 -4.91
CA VAL A 294 11.04 9.97 -3.49
C VAL A 294 9.97 11.03 -3.21
N ASP A 295 8.90 10.67 -2.52
CA ASP A 295 7.79 11.59 -2.23
C ASP A 295 8.17 12.63 -1.14
N GLU A 296 8.16 13.91 -1.49
CA GLU A 296 8.48 15.07 -0.63
C GLU A 296 7.45 15.31 0.47
N SER A 297 6.18 14.93 0.25
CA SER A 297 5.08 15.20 1.19
C SER A 297 5.22 14.46 2.52
N LEU A 298 6.17 13.53 2.60
CA LEU A 298 6.43 12.67 3.75
C LEU A 298 7.60 13.15 4.61
N GLY A 299 8.18 14.30 4.26
CA GLY A 299 8.83 15.22 5.19
C GLY A 299 10.28 14.91 5.56
N VAL A 300 11.23 14.97 4.62
CA VAL A 300 12.67 15.22 4.88
C VAL A 300 13.40 15.82 3.64
N GLY A 301 12.79 16.77 2.92
CA GLY A 301 13.27 17.23 1.59
C GLY A 301 14.66 17.87 1.52
N GLU A 302 15.24 18.38 2.62
CA GLU A 302 16.49 19.13 2.58
C GLU A 302 17.77 18.26 2.60
N GLU A 303 17.71 17.00 3.06
CA GLU A 303 18.93 16.17 3.24
C GLU A 303 19.39 15.44 1.96
N ILE A 304 18.53 15.28 0.95
CA ILE A 304 18.88 14.61 -0.32
C ILE A 304 19.71 15.48 -1.25
N ALA A 305 19.44 16.78 -1.30
CA ALA A 305 20.18 17.70 -2.16
C ALA A 305 21.70 17.72 -1.85
N ALA A 306 22.08 17.21 -0.67
CA ALA A 306 23.45 17.21 -0.19
C ALA A 306 24.26 15.94 -0.50
N ARG A 307 23.68 14.82 -1.00
CA ARG A 307 24.43 13.53 -0.98
C ARG A 307 24.47 12.66 -2.24
N ASP A 308 23.50 12.65 -3.15
CA ASP A 308 23.65 11.82 -4.36
C ASP A 308 22.71 12.23 -5.50
N HIS A 309 23.22 12.29 -6.73
CA HIS A 309 22.46 12.60 -7.96
C HIS A 309 21.47 11.49 -8.37
N ARG A 310 21.39 10.41 -7.57
CA ARG A 310 20.57 9.21 -7.81
C ARG A 310 19.17 9.26 -7.19
N ALA A 311 18.86 10.28 -6.37
CA ALA A 311 17.55 10.44 -5.75
C ALA A 311 16.80 11.67 -6.27
N ILE A 312 15.57 11.48 -6.76
CA ILE A 312 14.75 12.51 -7.43
C ILE A 312 13.50 12.77 -6.61
N PRO A 313 13.37 13.92 -5.93
CA PRO A 313 12.18 14.22 -5.16
C PRO A 313 10.96 14.50 -6.04
N TYR A 314 9.76 14.12 -5.58
CA TYR A 314 8.49 14.44 -6.24
C TYR A 314 7.36 14.72 -5.23
N SER A 315 6.33 15.44 -5.66
CA SER A 315 5.12 15.65 -4.85
C SER A 315 3.90 15.41 -5.74
N GLY A 316 3.09 14.42 -5.37
CA GLY A 316 1.94 13.94 -6.15
C GLY A 316 2.30 13.21 -7.44
N THR A 317 3.16 13.77 -8.30
CA THR A 317 3.58 13.16 -9.58
C THR A 317 5.09 13.28 -9.79
N VAL A 318 5.73 12.22 -10.31
CA VAL A 318 7.14 12.25 -10.70
C VAL A 318 7.33 13.14 -11.94
N ARG A 319 8.24 14.10 -11.88
CA ARG A 319 8.54 15.00 -13.00
C ARG A 319 9.49 14.32 -13.97
N VAL A 320 9.00 13.99 -15.17
CA VAL A 320 9.81 13.33 -16.20
C VAL A 320 11.04 14.16 -16.58
N LYS A 321 10.95 15.50 -16.54
CA LYS A 321 12.09 16.39 -16.82
C LYS A 321 13.26 16.17 -15.86
N ASP A 322 12.99 15.92 -14.59
CA ASP A 322 14.02 15.77 -13.57
C ASP A 322 14.73 14.42 -13.75
N VAL A 323 13.98 13.38 -14.11
CA VAL A 323 14.52 12.07 -14.49
C VAL A 323 15.35 12.15 -15.78
N ALA A 324 14.81 12.77 -16.83
CA ALA A 324 15.52 12.95 -18.10
C ALA A 324 16.78 13.82 -17.96
N GLY A 325 16.84 14.71 -16.96
CA GLY A 325 18.03 15.50 -16.64
C GLY A 325 19.17 14.66 -16.07
N VAL A 326 18.87 13.55 -15.38
CA VAL A 326 19.87 12.62 -14.82
C VAL A 326 20.31 11.57 -15.86
N LEU A 327 19.45 11.25 -16.82
CA LEU A 327 19.73 10.29 -17.91
C LEU A 327 20.54 10.88 -19.09
N ARG A 328 20.97 12.15 -19.01
CA ARG A 328 21.80 12.84 -20.03
C ARG A 328 23.25 12.94 -19.58
#